data_AF-A0A3S2WMC8-F1
#
_entry.id   AF-A0A3S2WMC8-F1
#
_cell.length_a   1.000
_cell.length_b   1.000
_cell.length_c   1.000
_cell.angle_alpha   90.00
_cell.angle_beta   90.00
_cell.angle_gamma   90.00
#
_symmetry.space_group_name_H-M   'P 1'
#
loop_
_entity.id
_entity.type
_entity.pdbx_description
1 polymer ?
#
loop_
_entity_poly.entity_id
_entity_poly.type
_entity_poly.pdbx_seq_one_letter_code
_entity_poly.pdbx_strand_id
1 'polypeptide(L)'
;MRHRPFFRWVLTLGVLLFGWSAYLYASYPETRQIDLTVISEKPDGRCTVRWKDPYSDGGRRREATYLCDPGRGAVLKPSHSILGMENGWETGFMFTEGPHRGDLEPSLDEKDPYGLSDTLVLFGLALIGIGLVGGNIRGAIRLTGARPKTLARARKLYEAADQVARDHAQACDAVRAAWNALRRERIDAKLTAVPVAQLIRTVTGRQALRDLEAAGVRTTRDVLDAGVPGLEHMGVGDRSAEHAHTAARRLADDVEATLSGRLDPATPGPHTAALLVALHVLLEAGAEAHQVARRGKELAGELEPVLTAAEPASGYLNMLRAGREQRESARSAVTELRSLITASEQEELLARFAQTSVDLLRASDDRNLGLSARVDFESRTGQYYGLLAQVVNARGALASH
;
A
#
# COMPACT_ATOMS: atom_id res chain seq x y z
N MET A 1 -21.14 13.07 -10.41
CA MET A 1 -21.34 12.00 -11.41
C MET A 1 -22.70 11.37 -11.20
N ARG A 2 -23.61 11.50 -12.16
CA ARG A 2 -25.02 11.05 -12.05
C ARG A 2 -25.05 9.53 -11.90
N HIS A 3 -25.64 9.03 -10.80
CA HIS A 3 -25.70 7.60 -10.50
C HIS A 3 -26.56 6.89 -11.56
N ARG A 4 -25.94 6.23 -12.55
CA ARG A 4 -26.65 5.38 -13.50
C ARG A 4 -26.84 3.98 -12.89
N PRO A 5 -28.08 3.48 -12.72
CA PRO A 5 -28.35 2.18 -12.12
C PRO A 5 -28.15 1.03 -13.13
N PHE A 6 -26.93 0.94 -13.68
CA PHE A 6 -26.58 0.01 -14.75
C PHE A 6 -26.97 -1.44 -14.45
N PHE A 7 -26.59 -1.97 -13.28
CA PHE A 7 -26.89 -3.36 -12.91
C PHE A 7 -28.38 -3.63 -12.66
N ARG A 8 -29.18 -2.62 -12.25
CA ARG A 8 -30.64 -2.78 -12.17
C ARG A 8 -31.24 -2.94 -13.56
N TRP A 9 -30.80 -2.15 -14.53
CA TRP A 9 -31.27 -2.27 -15.91
C TRP A 9 -30.86 -3.60 -16.56
N VAL A 10 -29.64 -4.09 -16.28
CA VAL A 10 -29.19 -5.42 -16.73
C VAL A 10 -30.08 -6.53 -16.16
N LEU A 11 -30.39 -6.47 -14.85
CA LEU A 11 -31.30 -7.42 -14.21
C LEU A 11 -32.72 -7.34 -14.79
N THR A 12 -33.27 -6.14 -14.96
CA THR A 12 -34.60 -5.94 -15.54
C THR A 12 -34.68 -6.49 -16.96
N LEU A 13 -33.66 -6.26 -17.78
CA LEU A 13 -33.58 -6.80 -19.13
C LEU A 13 -33.53 -8.33 -19.11
N GLY A 14 -32.72 -8.92 -18.24
CA GLY A 14 -32.65 -10.39 -18.08
C GLY A 14 -33.98 -11.02 -17.67
N VAL A 15 -34.67 -10.43 -16.69
CA VAL A 15 -36.02 -10.88 -16.27
C VAL A 15 -37.05 -10.72 -17.38
N LEU A 16 -36.97 -9.65 -18.17
CA LEU A 16 -37.88 -9.41 -19.29
C LEU A 16 -37.67 -10.43 -20.41
N LEU A 17 -36.42 -10.75 -20.76
CA LEU A 17 -36.11 -11.80 -21.75
C LEU A 17 -36.57 -13.18 -21.28
N PHE A 18 -36.36 -13.51 -20.00
CA PHE A 18 -36.83 -14.76 -19.42
C PHE A 18 -38.36 -14.85 -19.42
N GLY A 19 -39.04 -13.77 -19.04
CA GLY A 19 -40.51 -13.68 -19.09
C GLY A 19 -41.06 -13.79 -20.51
N TRP A 20 -40.38 -13.20 -21.50
CA TRP A 20 -40.76 -13.31 -22.91
C TRP A 20 -40.58 -14.74 -23.43
N SER A 21 -39.51 -15.43 -23.06
CA SER A 21 -39.34 -16.85 -23.36
C SER A 21 -40.46 -17.70 -22.77
N ALA A 22 -40.79 -17.51 -21.48
CA ALA A 22 -41.89 -18.23 -20.84
C ALA A 22 -43.24 -17.95 -21.53
N TYR A 23 -43.47 -16.71 -21.97
CA TYR A 23 -44.65 -16.35 -22.74
C TYR A 23 -44.70 -17.05 -24.11
N LEU A 24 -43.58 -17.07 -24.85
CA LEU A 24 -43.49 -17.81 -26.11
C LEU A 24 -43.78 -19.28 -25.87
N TYR A 25 -43.14 -19.88 -24.86
CA TYR A 25 -43.33 -21.28 -24.50
C TYR A 25 -44.81 -21.62 -24.17
N ALA A 26 -45.48 -20.76 -23.39
CA ALA A 26 -46.89 -20.94 -23.03
C ALA A 26 -47.88 -20.66 -24.18
N SER A 27 -47.45 -19.95 -25.22
CA SER A 27 -48.28 -19.63 -26.38
C SER A 27 -48.27 -20.75 -27.43
N TYR A 28 -47.43 -21.77 -27.26
CA TYR A 28 -47.45 -22.92 -28.16
C TYR A 28 -48.69 -23.78 -27.90
N PRO A 29 -49.43 -24.15 -28.97
CA PRO A 29 -50.57 -25.03 -28.83
C PRO A 29 -50.13 -26.39 -28.29
N GLU A 30 -50.95 -26.99 -27.43
CA GLU A 30 -50.69 -28.35 -27.00
C GLU A 30 -50.73 -29.32 -28.19
N THR A 31 -49.78 -30.26 -28.20
CA THR A 31 -49.71 -31.32 -29.19
C THR A 31 -49.76 -32.67 -28.53
N ARG A 32 -50.32 -33.65 -29.25
CA ARG A 32 -50.39 -35.03 -28.81
C ARG A 32 -49.76 -35.91 -29.86
N GLN A 33 -48.91 -36.83 -29.40
CA GLN A 33 -48.34 -37.87 -30.27
C GLN A 33 -49.44 -38.84 -30.71
N ILE A 34 -49.51 -39.11 -32.01
CA ILE A 34 -50.44 -40.04 -32.62
C ILE A 34 -49.73 -40.93 -33.65
N ASP A 35 -50.31 -42.11 -33.87
CA ASP A 35 -49.83 -43.03 -34.88
C ASP A 35 -50.37 -42.65 -36.26
N LEU A 36 -49.47 -42.63 -37.24
CA LEU A 36 -49.72 -42.28 -38.64
C LEU A 36 -49.56 -43.54 -39.50
N THR A 37 -50.53 -43.79 -40.37
CA THR A 37 -50.43 -44.83 -41.40
C THR A 37 -49.85 -44.23 -42.67
N VAL A 38 -48.69 -44.72 -43.12
CA VAL A 38 -48.02 -44.24 -44.33
C VAL A 38 -48.61 -44.95 -45.55
N ILE A 39 -49.26 -44.19 -46.42
CA ILE A 39 -49.88 -44.70 -47.67
C ILE A 39 -48.84 -44.78 -48.78
N SER A 40 -48.01 -43.74 -48.91
CA SER A 40 -46.92 -43.71 -49.89
C SER A 40 -45.76 -42.87 -49.37
N GLU A 41 -44.55 -43.21 -49.78
CA GLU A 41 -43.32 -42.51 -49.44
C GLU A 41 -42.56 -42.21 -50.72
N LYS A 42 -42.19 -40.94 -50.92
CA LYS A 42 -41.33 -40.50 -52.02
C LYS A 42 -39.86 -40.63 -51.63
N PRO A 43 -38.94 -40.75 -52.61
CA PRO A 43 -37.49 -40.85 -52.34
C PRO A 43 -36.90 -39.65 -51.59
N ASP A 44 -37.58 -38.51 -51.59
CA ASP A 44 -37.19 -37.28 -50.87
C ASP A 44 -37.64 -37.26 -49.40
N GLY A 45 -38.18 -38.38 -48.88
CA GLY A 45 -38.65 -38.51 -47.50
C GLY A 45 -40.08 -37.99 -47.27
N ARG A 46 -40.73 -37.39 -48.28
CA ARG A 46 -42.12 -36.94 -48.16
C ARG A 46 -43.07 -38.11 -48.28
N CYS A 47 -43.88 -38.29 -47.26
CA CYS A 47 -44.92 -39.30 -47.16
C CYS A 47 -46.31 -38.69 -47.31
N THR A 48 -47.22 -39.47 -47.87
CA THR A 48 -48.65 -39.26 -47.67
C THR A 48 -49.09 -40.14 -46.52
N VAL A 49 -49.50 -39.51 -45.42
CA VAL A 49 -49.92 -40.18 -44.21
C VAL A 49 -51.42 -40.05 -43.98
N ARG A 50 -51.98 -41.06 -43.33
CA ARG A 50 -53.37 -41.12 -42.91
C ARG A 50 -53.46 -41.34 -41.43
N TRP A 51 -54.31 -40.56 -40.77
CA TRP A 51 -54.59 -40.72 -39.33
C TRP A 51 -56.07 -40.59 -39.06
N LYS A 52 -56.48 -41.04 -37.88
CA LYS A 52 -57.85 -40.90 -37.39
C LYS A 52 -57.93 -39.64 -36.54
N ASP A 53 -58.71 -38.65 -36.96
CA ASP A 53 -58.94 -37.42 -36.19
C ASP A 53 -59.93 -37.72 -35.05
N PRO A 54 -59.48 -37.73 -33.78
CA PRO A 54 -60.34 -38.05 -32.64
C PRO A 54 -61.34 -36.94 -32.29
N TYR A 55 -61.18 -35.74 -32.87
CA TYR A 55 -62.01 -34.57 -32.60
C TYR A 55 -63.10 -34.33 -33.64
N SER A 56 -63.12 -35.13 -34.71
CA SER A 56 -64.18 -35.09 -35.72
C SER A 56 -65.35 -36.01 -35.35
N ASP A 57 -66.60 -35.54 -35.53
CA ASP A 57 -67.79 -36.34 -35.31
C ASP A 57 -67.75 -37.61 -36.18
N GLY A 58 -67.61 -38.77 -35.53
CA GLY A 58 -67.51 -40.09 -36.20
C GLY A 58 -66.08 -40.56 -36.50
N GLY A 59 -65.03 -39.84 -36.11
CA GLY A 59 -63.63 -40.28 -36.24
C GLY A 59 -63.17 -40.38 -37.70
N ARG A 60 -63.38 -39.30 -38.47
CA ARG A 60 -63.00 -39.18 -39.87
C ARG A 60 -61.50 -39.41 -40.04
N ARG A 61 -61.12 -40.18 -41.06
CA ARG A 61 -59.72 -40.32 -41.46
C ARG A 61 -59.32 -39.11 -42.30
N ARG A 62 -58.21 -38.47 -41.94
CA ARG A 62 -57.60 -37.38 -42.70
C ARG A 62 -56.33 -37.89 -43.39
N GLU A 63 -56.02 -37.30 -44.53
CA GLU A 63 -54.80 -37.58 -45.28
C GLU A 63 -54.07 -36.25 -45.54
N ALA A 64 -52.76 -36.24 -45.32
CA ALA A 64 -51.93 -35.07 -45.57
C ALA A 64 -50.51 -35.49 -45.98
N THR A 65 -49.76 -34.51 -46.48
CA THR A 65 -48.33 -34.69 -46.74
C THR A 65 -47.57 -34.46 -45.43
N TYR A 66 -46.63 -35.35 -45.12
CA TYR A 66 -45.81 -35.35 -43.91
C TYR A 66 -44.38 -35.77 -44.27
N LEU A 67 -43.36 -35.27 -43.59
CA LEU A 67 -41.99 -35.77 -43.78
C LEU A 67 -41.77 -36.93 -42.81
N CYS A 68 -41.53 -38.13 -43.33
CA CYS A 68 -41.23 -39.28 -42.49
C CYS A 68 -39.79 -39.25 -42.00
N ASP A 69 -39.51 -39.94 -40.89
CA ASP A 69 -38.14 -40.06 -40.39
C ASP A 69 -37.30 -40.89 -41.38
N PRO A 70 -36.23 -40.31 -41.97
CA PRO A 70 -35.35 -41.05 -42.89
C PRO A 70 -34.65 -42.24 -42.22
N GLY A 71 -34.46 -42.19 -40.90
CA GLY A 71 -33.81 -43.23 -40.08
C GLY A 71 -34.72 -44.40 -39.69
N ARG A 72 -36.01 -44.39 -40.04
CA ARG A 72 -36.94 -45.45 -39.66
C ARG A 72 -36.59 -46.80 -40.27
N GLY A 73 -36.77 -47.86 -39.48
CA GLY A 73 -36.48 -49.23 -39.90
C GLY A 73 -37.29 -49.68 -41.12
N ALA A 74 -36.72 -50.54 -41.95
CA ALA A 74 -37.35 -51.00 -43.21
C ALA A 74 -38.72 -51.68 -43.01
N VAL A 75 -38.98 -52.26 -41.83
CA VAL A 75 -40.28 -52.89 -41.49
C VAL A 75 -41.42 -51.88 -41.30
N LEU A 76 -41.10 -50.62 -41.05
CA LEU A 76 -42.06 -49.52 -40.87
C LEU A 76 -42.38 -48.82 -42.19
N LYS A 77 -41.61 -49.09 -43.25
CA LYS A 77 -41.82 -48.53 -44.59
C LYS A 77 -42.89 -49.35 -45.34
N PRO A 78 -43.69 -48.72 -46.22
CA PRO A 78 -44.61 -49.46 -47.08
C PRO A 78 -43.81 -50.44 -47.96
N SER A 79 -44.15 -51.73 -47.94
CA SER A 79 -43.47 -52.74 -48.77
C SER A 79 -44.49 -53.67 -49.41
N HIS A 80 -44.42 -53.84 -50.73
CA HIS A 80 -45.24 -54.81 -51.46
C HIS A 80 -44.75 -56.26 -51.29
N SER A 81 -43.59 -56.46 -50.65
CA SER A 81 -42.87 -57.74 -50.61
C SER A 81 -43.07 -58.53 -49.32
N ILE A 82 -43.59 -57.91 -48.27
CA ILE A 82 -43.78 -58.53 -46.95
C ILE A 82 -45.28 -58.79 -46.73
N LEU A 83 -45.61 -60.06 -46.47
CA LEU A 83 -46.97 -60.60 -46.33
C LEU A 83 -47.94 -59.66 -45.58
N GLY A 84 -48.88 -59.07 -46.33
CA GLY A 84 -50.12 -58.50 -45.79
C GLY A 84 -50.07 -57.07 -45.23
N MET A 85 -48.93 -56.37 -45.27
CA MET A 85 -48.83 -54.98 -44.81
C MET A 85 -48.66 -54.02 -45.99
N GLU A 86 -49.77 -53.66 -46.64
CA GLU A 86 -49.77 -52.69 -47.76
C GLU A 86 -49.38 -51.27 -47.34
N ASN A 87 -49.43 -50.94 -46.04
CA ASN A 87 -49.15 -49.60 -45.52
C ASN A 87 -48.04 -49.61 -44.46
N GLY A 88 -47.24 -48.53 -44.42
CA GLY A 88 -46.21 -48.32 -43.40
C GLY A 88 -46.77 -47.63 -42.14
N TRP A 89 -45.92 -47.42 -41.13
CA TRP A 89 -46.26 -46.77 -39.87
C TRP A 89 -45.23 -45.70 -39.52
N GLU A 90 -45.71 -44.59 -38.97
CA GLU A 90 -44.90 -43.47 -38.49
C GLU A 90 -45.57 -42.87 -37.25
N THR A 91 -44.83 -42.14 -36.42
CA THR A 91 -45.44 -41.32 -35.36
C THR A 91 -45.34 -39.84 -35.70
N GLY A 92 -46.39 -39.08 -35.42
CA GLY A 92 -46.37 -37.63 -35.58
C GLY A 92 -47.11 -36.92 -34.45
N PHE A 93 -46.98 -35.61 -34.41
CA PHE A 93 -47.66 -34.75 -33.45
C PHE A 93 -48.87 -34.09 -34.12
N MET A 94 -49.97 -34.02 -33.39
CA MET A 94 -51.23 -33.42 -33.84
C MET A 94 -51.63 -32.33 -32.85
N PHE A 95 -52.12 -31.19 -33.35
CA PHE A 95 -52.63 -30.12 -32.51
C PHE A 95 -53.90 -30.56 -31.76
N THR A 96 -53.89 -30.45 -30.43
CA THR A 96 -55.05 -30.78 -29.58
C THR A 96 -55.93 -29.56 -29.32
N GLU A 97 -55.47 -28.35 -29.65
CA GLU A 97 -56.16 -27.09 -29.36
C GLU A 97 -56.04 -26.07 -30.51
N GLY A 98 -56.86 -25.02 -30.45
CA GLY A 98 -56.84 -23.92 -31.41
C GLY A 98 -57.57 -24.20 -32.74
N PRO A 99 -57.47 -23.28 -33.72
CA PRO A 99 -58.16 -23.36 -35.00
C PRO A 99 -57.67 -24.51 -35.90
N HIS A 100 -56.50 -25.07 -35.61
CA HIS A 100 -55.89 -26.20 -36.32
C HIS A 100 -56.05 -27.54 -35.58
N ARG A 101 -56.96 -27.61 -34.59
CA ARG A 101 -57.22 -28.85 -33.84
C ARG A 101 -57.54 -30.02 -34.78
N GLY A 102 -56.78 -31.11 -34.62
CA GLY A 102 -56.90 -32.31 -35.46
C GLY A 102 -55.96 -32.36 -36.67
N ASP A 103 -55.28 -31.25 -36.99
CA ASP A 103 -54.25 -31.20 -38.03
C ASP A 103 -52.89 -31.66 -37.49
N LEU A 104 -52.06 -32.22 -38.38
CA LEU A 104 -50.69 -32.62 -38.06
C LEU A 104 -49.79 -31.39 -37.94
N GLU A 105 -48.92 -31.41 -36.95
CA GLU A 105 -47.81 -30.47 -36.84
C GLU A 105 -46.83 -30.73 -38.00
N PRO A 106 -46.43 -29.70 -38.77
CA PRO A 106 -45.45 -29.87 -39.83
C PRO A 106 -44.14 -30.40 -39.23
N SER A 107 -43.62 -31.48 -39.81
CA SER A 107 -42.40 -32.17 -39.39
C SER A 107 -41.21 -31.21 -39.32
N LEU A 108 -40.48 -31.30 -38.20
CA LEU A 108 -39.39 -30.51 -37.61
C LEU A 108 -38.29 -29.84 -38.48
N ASP A 109 -38.32 -29.88 -39.81
CA ASP A 109 -37.27 -29.31 -40.66
C ASP A 109 -37.50 -27.84 -41.09
N GLU A 110 -38.66 -27.23 -40.79
CA GLU A 110 -38.99 -25.89 -41.31
C GLU A 110 -38.75 -24.71 -40.35
N LYS A 111 -38.36 -24.96 -39.10
CA LYS A 111 -37.75 -24.03 -38.10
C LYS A 111 -38.02 -24.64 -36.74
N ASP A 112 -36.98 -24.96 -35.98
CA ASP A 112 -37.10 -25.31 -34.56
C ASP A 112 -37.88 -24.20 -33.84
N PRO A 113 -39.16 -24.43 -33.45
CA PRO A 113 -39.96 -23.41 -32.83
C PRO A 113 -39.40 -23.02 -31.45
N TYR A 114 -38.62 -23.90 -30.81
CA TYR A 114 -38.04 -23.68 -29.50
C TYR A 114 -36.69 -22.94 -29.57
N GLY A 115 -36.01 -22.92 -30.71
CA GLY A 115 -34.68 -22.33 -30.84
C GLY A 115 -34.60 -20.84 -30.46
N LEU A 116 -35.64 -20.05 -30.75
CA LEU A 116 -35.71 -18.65 -30.33
C LEU A 116 -36.00 -18.52 -28.82
N SER A 117 -36.83 -19.42 -28.27
CA SER A 117 -37.12 -19.46 -26.83
C SER A 117 -35.88 -19.83 -26.03
N ASP A 118 -35.17 -20.89 -26.42
CA ASP A 118 -33.96 -21.38 -25.75
C ASP A 118 -32.85 -20.33 -25.75
N THR A 119 -32.69 -19.64 -26.88
CA THR A 119 -31.75 -18.53 -26.99
C THR A 119 -32.10 -17.41 -25.99
N LEU A 120 -33.38 -17.04 -25.88
CA LEU A 120 -33.85 -16.05 -24.92
C LEU A 120 -33.67 -16.49 -23.46
N VAL A 121 -33.89 -17.77 -23.13
CA VAL A 121 -33.61 -18.30 -21.78
C VAL A 121 -32.14 -18.17 -21.45
N LEU A 122 -31.25 -18.61 -22.35
CA LEU A 122 -29.81 -18.60 -22.13
C LEU A 122 -29.30 -17.17 -21.88
N PHE A 123 -29.68 -16.23 -22.73
CA PHE A 123 -29.32 -14.82 -22.56
C PHE A 123 -29.98 -14.20 -21.32
N GLY A 124 -31.25 -14.51 -21.05
CA GLY A 124 -31.97 -14.05 -19.87
C GLY A 124 -31.29 -14.47 -18.58
N LEU A 125 -30.96 -15.76 -18.44
CA LEU A 125 -30.25 -16.31 -17.27
C LEU A 125 -28.85 -15.71 -17.11
N ALA A 126 -28.10 -15.55 -18.21
CA ALA A 126 -26.78 -14.91 -18.17
C ALA A 126 -26.85 -13.47 -17.67
N LEU A 127 -27.80 -12.67 -18.17
CA LEU A 127 -27.99 -11.28 -17.72
C LEU A 127 -28.49 -11.21 -16.27
N ILE A 128 -29.37 -12.11 -15.85
CA ILE A 128 -29.81 -12.21 -14.45
C ILE A 128 -28.62 -12.52 -13.54
N GLY A 129 -27.78 -13.48 -13.90
CA GLY A 129 -26.55 -13.83 -13.18
C GLY A 129 -25.61 -12.63 -13.05
N ILE A 130 -25.33 -11.93 -14.16
CA ILE A 130 -24.49 -10.72 -14.16
C ILE A 130 -25.10 -9.61 -13.30
N GLY A 131 -26.42 -9.41 -13.39
CA GLY A 131 -27.16 -8.42 -12.60
C GLY A 131 -27.10 -8.71 -11.10
N LEU A 132 -27.31 -9.96 -10.70
CA LEU A 132 -27.23 -10.41 -9.30
C LEU A 132 -25.81 -10.34 -8.75
N VAL A 133 -24.82 -10.89 -9.45
CA VAL A 133 -23.43 -10.92 -9.00
C VAL A 133 -22.85 -9.50 -9.00
N GLY A 134 -23.01 -8.74 -10.09
CA GLY A 134 -22.54 -7.36 -10.18
C GLY A 134 -23.26 -6.42 -9.20
N GLY A 135 -24.55 -6.64 -8.98
CA GLY A 135 -25.35 -5.93 -7.98
C GLY A 135 -24.89 -6.20 -6.54
N ASN A 136 -24.65 -7.46 -6.19
CA ASN A 136 -24.18 -7.86 -4.86
C ASN A 136 -22.74 -7.43 -4.59
N ILE A 137 -21.82 -7.56 -5.55
CA ILE A 137 -20.45 -7.04 -5.42
C ILE A 137 -20.47 -5.53 -5.19
N ARG A 138 -21.28 -4.78 -5.95
CA ARG A 138 -21.40 -3.32 -5.78
C ARG A 138 -22.09 -2.93 -4.47
N GLY A 139 -23.05 -3.72 -4.01
CA GLY A 139 -23.69 -3.57 -2.70
C GLY A 139 -22.70 -3.80 -1.55
N ALA A 140 -21.92 -4.87 -1.64
CA ALA A 140 -20.84 -5.18 -0.69
C ALA A 140 -19.76 -4.09 -0.68
N ILE A 141 -19.38 -3.55 -1.84
CA ILE A 141 -18.45 -2.40 -1.94
C ILE A 141 -18.95 -1.17 -1.16
N ARG A 142 -20.27 -0.94 -1.09
CA ARG A 142 -20.84 0.18 -0.32
C ARG A 142 -20.98 -0.12 1.16
N LEU A 143 -21.23 -1.38 1.54
CA LEU A 143 -21.49 -1.79 2.92
C LEU A 143 -20.21 -2.16 3.70
N THR A 144 -19.11 -2.43 3.01
CA THR A 144 -17.86 -2.90 3.64
C THR A 144 -17.18 -1.82 4.49
N GLY A 145 -17.25 -0.54 4.09
CA GLY A 145 -16.58 0.54 4.81
C GLY A 145 -15.11 0.73 4.43
N ALA A 146 -14.62 0.02 3.40
CA ALA A 146 -13.29 0.21 2.84
C ALA A 146 -13.14 1.60 2.22
N ARG A 147 -12.04 2.30 2.55
CA ARG A 147 -11.76 3.67 2.07
C ARG A 147 -10.28 3.82 1.70
N PRO A 148 -9.81 3.12 0.66
CA PRO A 148 -8.40 3.09 0.25
C PRO A 148 -7.82 4.48 0.00
N LYS A 149 -8.62 5.40 -0.57
CA LYS A 149 -8.18 6.77 -0.84
C LYS A 149 -7.90 7.58 0.43
N THR A 150 -8.68 7.37 1.51
CA THR A 150 -8.44 8.04 2.79
C THR A 150 -7.15 7.54 3.42
N LEU A 151 -6.93 6.22 3.44
CA LEU A 151 -5.68 5.65 3.95
C LEU A 151 -4.47 6.08 3.12
N ALA A 152 -4.57 6.10 1.79
CA ALA A 152 -3.49 6.56 0.93
C ALA A 152 -3.11 8.02 1.21
N ARG A 153 -4.09 8.91 1.43
CA ARG A 153 -3.85 10.31 1.82
C ARG A 153 -3.22 10.41 3.21
N ALA A 154 -3.75 9.67 4.18
CA ALA A 154 -3.21 9.66 5.55
C ALA A 154 -1.77 9.12 5.58
N ARG A 155 -1.47 8.07 4.81
CA ARG A 155 -0.12 7.52 4.68
C ARG A 155 0.84 8.52 4.04
N LYS A 156 0.42 9.22 2.98
CA LYS A 156 1.24 10.29 2.38
C LYS A 156 1.54 11.42 3.38
N LEU A 157 0.57 11.78 4.21
CA LEU A 157 0.74 12.78 5.27
C LEU A 157 1.70 12.29 6.36
N TYR A 158 1.53 11.05 6.82
CA TYR A 158 2.44 10.38 7.77
C TYR A 158 3.87 10.36 7.23
N GLU A 159 4.07 9.89 6.00
CA GLU A 159 5.39 9.80 5.36
C GLU A 159 6.06 11.19 5.30
N ALA A 160 5.33 12.24 4.94
CA ALA A 160 5.87 13.60 4.93
C ALA A 160 6.23 14.12 6.33
N ALA A 161 5.36 13.86 7.33
CA ALA A 161 5.54 14.30 8.72
C ALA A 161 6.73 13.61 9.41
N ASP A 162 6.86 12.30 9.17
CA ASP A 162 7.95 11.46 9.65
C ASP A 162 9.27 11.79 8.93
N GLN A 163 9.22 12.06 7.62
CA GLN A 163 10.41 12.46 6.86
C GLN A 163 11.01 13.78 7.34
N VAL A 164 10.20 14.84 7.50
CA VAL A 164 10.73 16.14 7.98
C VAL A 164 11.32 16.04 9.39
N ALA A 165 10.73 15.20 10.25
CA ALA A 165 11.25 14.96 11.59
C ALA A 165 12.62 14.25 11.55
N ARG A 166 12.79 13.26 10.66
CA ARG A 166 14.09 12.60 10.44
C ARG A 166 15.14 13.54 9.86
N ASP A 167 14.80 14.31 8.83
CA ASP A 167 15.75 15.20 8.16
C ASP A 167 16.29 16.25 9.14
N HIS A 168 15.42 16.83 9.98
CA HIS A 168 15.84 17.74 11.03
C HIS A 168 16.71 17.04 12.09
N ALA A 169 16.33 15.83 12.51
CA ALA A 169 17.12 15.07 13.48
C ALA A 169 18.53 14.79 12.95
N GLN A 170 18.63 14.39 11.68
CA GLN A 170 19.90 14.15 10.99
C GLN A 170 20.74 15.43 10.90
N ALA A 171 20.14 16.58 10.56
CA ALA A 171 20.85 17.86 10.56
C ALA A 171 21.38 18.24 11.96
N CYS A 172 20.59 18.03 13.01
CA CYS A 172 21.04 18.21 14.39
C CYS A 172 22.19 17.26 14.76
N ASP A 173 22.12 16.00 14.35
CA ASP A 173 23.17 15.02 14.61
C ASP A 173 24.46 15.35 13.86
N ALA A 174 24.38 15.92 12.66
CA ALA A 174 25.54 16.44 11.93
C ALA A 174 26.23 17.57 12.70
N VAL A 175 25.48 18.52 13.27
CA VAL A 175 26.02 19.58 14.14
C VAL A 175 26.71 18.98 15.36
N ARG A 176 26.07 18.01 16.04
CA ARG A 176 26.65 17.35 17.22
C ARG A 176 27.92 16.58 16.88
N ALA A 177 27.93 15.88 15.76
CA ALA A 177 29.10 15.13 15.30
C ALA A 177 30.27 16.06 14.98
N ALA A 178 30.02 17.15 14.24
CA ALA A 178 31.03 18.18 13.94
C ALA A 178 31.53 18.87 15.20
N TRP A 179 30.63 19.19 16.13
CA TRP A 179 30.97 19.77 17.42
C TRP A 179 31.87 18.85 18.26
N ASN A 180 31.52 17.58 18.36
CA ASN A 180 32.31 16.59 19.09
C ASN A 180 33.68 16.35 18.44
N ALA A 181 33.77 16.41 17.11
CA ALA A 181 35.04 16.32 16.41
C ALA A 181 35.95 17.53 16.72
N LEU A 182 35.41 18.75 16.63
CA LEU A 182 36.13 19.98 16.98
C LEU A 182 36.56 19.97 18.46
N ARG A 183 35.66 19.57 19.37
CA ARG A 183 35.95 19.48 20.81
C ARG A 183 37.11 18.52 21.08
N ARG A 184 37.12 17.34 20.46
CA ARG A 184 38.21 16.36 20.58
C ARG A 184 39.54 16.91 20.06
N GLU A 185 39.54 17.54 18.88
CA GLU A 185 40.75 18.17 18.32
C GLU A 185 41.32 19.23 19.27
N ARG A 186 40.47 20.07 19.87
CA ARG A 186 40.91 21.12 20.79
C ARG A 186 41.44 20.59 22.12
N ILE A 187 40.79 19.57 22.67
CA ILE A 187 41.28 18.87 23.86
C ILE A 187 42.65 18.27 23.56
N ASP A 188 42.78 17.58 22.43
CA ASP A 188 44.01 16.91 22.02
C ASP A 188 45.17 17.90 21.80
N ALA A 189 44.93 18.99 21.08
CA ALA A 189 45.89 20.06 20.88
C ALA A 189 46.32 20.69 22.22
N LYS A 190 45.38 20.86 23.16
CA LYS A 190 45.69 21.43 24.47
C LYS A 190 46.52 20.49 25.34
N LEU A 191 46.20 19.19 25.34
CA LEU A 191 46.95 18.17 26.09
C LEU A 191 48.35 17.94 25.52
N THR A 192 48.50 18.02 24.20
CA THR A 192 49.80 17.97 23.52
C THR A 192 50.66 19.19 23.87
N ALA A 193 50.04 20.37 24.02
CA ALA A 193 50.75 21.59 24.37
C ALA A 193 51.23 21.66 25.84
N VAL A 194 50.70 20.82 26.75
CA VAL A 194 51.13 20.78 28.15
C VAL A 194 52.28 19.79 28.33
N PRO A 195 53.51 20.25 28.60
CA PRO A 195 54.65 19.36 28.80
C PRO A 195 54.47 18.53 30.07
N VAL A 196 54.97 17.29 30.06
CA VAL A 196 54.89 16.37 31.21
C VAL A 196 55.60 16.96 32.45
N ALA A 197 56.61 17.81 32.24
CA ALA A 197 57.29 18.56 33.30
C ALA A 197 56.35 19.48 34.10
N GLN A 198 55.34 20.06 33.43
CA GLN A 198 54.35 20.91 34.08
C GLN A 198 53.32 20.09 34.86
N LEU A 199 52.97 18.90 34.35
CA LEU A 199 52.06 17.95 35.01
C LEU A 199 52.65 17.36 36.29
N ILE A 200 53.94 17.03 36.27
CA ILE A 200 54.64 16.36 37.38
C ILE A 200 55.02 17.32 38.50
N ARG A 201 55.35 18.57 38.17
CA ARG A 201 55.70 19.60 39.17
C ARG A 201 54.63 19.82 40.24
N THR A 202 53.38 19.50 39.95
CA THR A 202 52.25 19.68 40.87
C THR A 202 51.90 18.42 41.66
N VAL A 203 52.40 17.22 41.28
CA VAL A 203 51.91 15.94 41.82
C VAL A 203 53.02 14.93 42.19
N THR A 204 54.23 14.99 41.60
CA THR A 204 55.28 13.96 41.75
C THR A 204 56.71 14.54 41.82
N GLY A 205 57.64 13.77 42.42
CA GLY A 205 59.04 14.18 42.62
C GLY A 205 59.90 14.17 41.34
N ARG A 206 61.06 14.85 41.35
CA ARG A 206 61.96 15.01 40.17
C ARG A 206 62.41 13.71 39.50
N GLN A 207 62.43 12.58 40.21
CA GLN A 207 62.83 11.29 39.64
C GLN A 207 61.79 10.77 38.64
N ALA A 208 60.50 10.87 38.96
CA ALA A 208 59.42 10.43 38.07
C ALA A 208 59.43 11.19 36.73
N LEU A 209 59.80 12.48 36.76
CA LEU A 209 59.98 13.29 35.55
C LEU A 209 61.12 12.74 34.68
N ARG A 210 62.26 12.38 35.28
CA ARG A 210 63.41 11.83 34.53
C ARG A 210 63.09 10.48 33.92
N ASP A 211 62.38 9.63 34.64
CA ASP A 211 61.98 8.30 34.16
C ASP A 211 61.04 8.43 32.95
N LEU A 212 60.10 9.39 32.98
CA LEU A 212 59.19 9.67 31.88
C LEU A 212 59.89 10.31 30.66
N GLU A 213 60.81 11.26 30.88
CA GLU A 213 61.62 11.84 29.81
C GLU A 213 62.54 10.79 29.14
N ALA A 214 63.13 9.89 29.93
CA ALA A 214 63.95 8.78 29.45
C ALA A 214 63.12 7.75 28.64
N ALA A 215 61.86 7.55 29.02
CA ALA A 215 60.88 6.76 28.26
C ALA A 215 60.37 7.46 26.97
N GLY A 216 60.81 8.70 26.70
CA GLY A 216 60.41 9.46 25.51
C GLY A 216 59.05 10.14 25.62
N VAL A 217 58.42 10.12 26.80
CA VAL A 217 57.12 10.75 27.09
C VAL A 217 57.36 12.24 27.36
N ARG A 218 56.83 13.12 26.51
CA ARG A 218 57.11 14.58 26.58
C ARG A 218 55.88 15.40 26.90
N THR A 219 54.70 14.93 26.54
CA THR A 219 53.44 15.65 26.68
C THR A 219 52.46 14.93 27.60
N THR A 220 51.45 15.65 28.07
CA THR A 220 50.33 15.03 28.83
C THR A 220 49.56 14.05 27.95
N ARG A 221 49.49 14.29 26.64
CA ARG A 221 48.85 13.37 25.69
C ARG A 221 49.59 12.03 25.60
N ASP A 222 50.92 12.06 25.55
CA ASP A 222 51.75 10.85 25.50
C ASP A 222 51.52 9.94 26.73
N VAL A 223 51.33 10.55 27.91
CA VAL A 223 51.00 9.84 29.16
C VAL A 223 49.65 9.12 29.04
N LEU A 224 48.64 9.80 28.50
CA LEU A 224 47.29 9.23 28.34
C LEU A 224 47.24 8.14 27.28
N ASP A 225 48.00 8.29 26.18
CA ASP A 225 48.07 7.31 25.09
C ASP A 225 48.83 6.04 25.50
N ALA A 226 49.91 6.18 26.26
CA ALA A 226 50.64 5.04 26.81
C ALA A 226 49.81 4.29 27.87
N GLY A 227 49.08 5.03 28.71
CA GLY A 227 48.35 4.47 29.85
C GLY A 227 49.28 3.84 30.89
N VAL A 228 48.74 3.41 32.04
CA VAL A 228 49.55 2.80 33.11
C VAL A 228 50.39 1.61 32.62
N PRO A 229 49.81 0.61 31.90
CA PRO A 229 50.59 -0.54 31.46
C PRO A 229 51.66 -0.22 30.42
N GLY A 230 51.41 0.77 29.54
CA GLY A 230 52.39 1.19 28.54
C GLY A 230 53.56 1.96 29.17
N LEU A 231 53.29 2.80 30.16
CA LEU A 231 54.33 3.51 30.92
C LEU A 231 55.22 2.52 31.70
N GLU A 232 54.63 1.52 32.34
CA GLU A 232 55.36 0.45 33.02
C GLU A 232 56.27 -0.34 32.06
N HIS A 233 55.76 -0.68 30.86
CA HIS A 233 56.54 -1.37 29.84
C HIS A 233 57.73 -0.54 29.33
N MET A 234 57.61 0.80 29.36
CA MET A 234 58.69 1.72 28.99
C MET A 234 59.69 1.98 30.15
N GLY A 235 59.56 1.27 31.27
CA GLY A 235 60.48 1.35 32.41
C GLY A 235 60.15 2.43 33.43
N VAL A 236 58.95 3.01 33.38
CA VAL A 236 58.45 3.93 34.41
C VAL A 236 57.94 3.10 35.60
N GLY A 237 58.38 3.38 36.82
CA GLY A 237 57.95 2.60 37.98
C GLY A 237 56.44 2.69 38.26
N ASP A 238 55.81 1.60 38.71
CA ASP A 238 54.36 1.42 38.87
C ASP A 238 53.66 2.62 39.53
N ARG A 239 54.15 3.05 40.71
CA ARG A 239 53.59 4.20 41.45
C ARG A 239 53.72 5.53 40.70
N SER A 240 54.78 5.71 39.91
CA SER A 240 54.98 6.90 39.07
C SER A 240 54.08 6.86 37.85
N ALA A 241 53.89 5.68 37.23
CA ALA A 241 52.98 5.48 36.10
C ALA A 241 51.52 5.76 36.50
N GLU A 242 51.06 5.20 37.63
CA GLU A 242 49.72 5.44 38.17
C GLU A 242 49.46 6.92 38.51
N HIS A 243 50.42 7.57 39.18
CA HIS A 243 50.29 8.99 39.52
C HIS A 243 50.30 9.90 38.29
N ALA A 244 51.20 9.66 37.34
CA ALA A 244 51.27 10.43 36.11
C ALA A 244 49.98 10.29 35.30
N HIS A 245 49.45 9.07 35.16
CA HIS A 245 48.19 8.81 34.46
C HIS A 245 46.99 9.44 35.16
N THR A 246 46.93 9.36 36.49
CA THR A 246 45.85 9.97 37.28
C THR A 246 45.89 11.50 37.19
N ALA A 247 47.08 12.10 37.25
CA ALA A 247 47.25 13.55 37.07
C ALA A 247 46.87 13.98 35.65
N ALA A 248 47.28 13.22 34.62
CA ALA A 248 46.94 13.49 33.23
C ALA A 248 45.43 13.39 32.99
N ARG A 249 44.75 12.41 33.59
CA ARG A 249 43.28 12.28 33.54
C ARG A 249 42.58 13.47 34.17
N ARG A 250 42.98 13.88 35.38
CA ARG A 250 42.40 15.07 36.04
C ARG A 250 42.59 16.33 35.20
N LEU A 251 43.77 16.52 34.62
CA LEU A 251 44.02 17.65 33.73
C LEU A 251 43.17 17.58 32.45
N ALA A 252 42.98 16.38 31.88
CA ALA A 252 42.08 16.19 30.74
C ALA A 252 40.63 16.52 31.10
N ASP A 253 40.15 16.08 32.25
CA ASP A 253 38.80 16.40 32.75
C ASP A 253 38.64 17.91 32.99
N ASP A 254 39.64 18.58 33.57
CA ASP A 254 39.65 20.04 33.79
C ASP A 254 39.68 20.82 32.48
N VAL A 255 40.50 20.38 31.51
CA VAL A 255 40.57 20.96 30.16
C VAL A 255 39.24 20.76 29.43
N GLU A 256 38.64 19.59 29.54
CA GLU A 256 37.33 19.28 28.98
C GLU A 256 36.24 20.16 29.59
N ALA A 257 36.22 20.34 30.91
CA ALA A 257 35.29 21.22 31.61
C ALA A 257 35.46 22.69 31.19
N THR A 258 36.71 23.16 31.06
CA THR A 258 37.03 24.54 30.68
C THR A 258 36.68 24.84 29.22
N LEU A 259 36.97 23.92 28.29
CA LEU A 259 36.68 24.08 26.86
C LEU A 259 35.19 23.94 26.55
N SER A 260 34.44 23.20 27.37
CA SER A 260 32.98 23.08 27.22
C SER A 260 32.24 24.41 27.42
N GLY A 261 32.89 25.42 28.04
CA GLY A 261 32.35 26.77 28.23
C GLY A 261 32.85 27.84 27.25
N ARG A 262 33.89 27.59 26.45
CA ARG A 262 34.43 28.55 25.47
C ARG A 262 34.75 27.86 24.16
N LEU A 263 33.82 28.02 23.23
CA LEU A 263 34.00 27.76 21.83
C LEU A 263 34.50 29.03 21.16
N ASP A 264 35.67 28.98 20.54
CA ASP A 264 36.08 29.98 19.56
C ASP A 264 36.12 29.36 18.15
N PRO A 265 34.97 29.29 17.45
CA PRO A 265 34.89 28.88 16.06
C PRO A 265 35.47 29.94 15.09
N ALA A 266 36.06 31.03 15.57
CA ALA A 266 36.75 31.97 14.70
C ALA A 266 38.11 31.44 14.22
N THR A 267 38.73 30.45 14.89
CA THR A 267 40.00 29.87 14.41
C THR A 267 39.78 29.01 13.16
N PRO A 268 40.48 29.29 12.05
CA PRO A 268 40.37 28.49 10.82
C PRO A 268 40.80 27.03 11.06
N GLY A 269 40.04 26.08 10.54
CA GLY A 269 40.35 24.64 10.62
C GLY A 269 39.26 23.78 9.96
N PRO A 270 39.57 22.54 9.54
CA PRO A 270 38.63 21.68 8.83
C PRO A 270 37.40 21.32 9.68
N HIS A 271 37.58 21.04 10.98
CA HIS A 271 36.46 20.75 11.88
C HIS A 271 35.62 21.99 12.21
N THR A 272 36.25 23.17 12.27
CA THR A 272 35.53 24.45 12.38
C THR A 272 34.65 24.67 11.15
N ALA A 273 35.19 24.47 9.94
CA ALA A 273 34.44 24.61 8.70
C ALA A 273 33.26 23.63 8.64
N ALA A 274 33.47 22.37 9.01
CA ALA A 274 32.41 21.36 9.07
C ALA A 274 31.29 21.75 10.05
N LEU A 275 31.63 22.31 11.23
CA LEU A 275 30.66 22.79 12.20
C LEU A 275 29.85 23.98 11.66
N LEU A 276 30.52 24.96 11.02
CA LEU A 276 29.85 26.11 10.43
C LEU A 276 28.90 25.69 9.31
N VAL A 277 29.31 24.76 8.45
CA VAL A 277 28.46 24.17 7.40
C VAL A 277 27.22 23.51 8.00
N ALA A 278 27.37 22.67 9.02
CA ALA A 278 26.25 21.99 9.65
C ALA A 278 25.27 22.96 10.34
N LEU A 279 25.77 24.01 10.98
CA LEU A 279 24.93 25.06 11.59
C LEU A 279 24.23 25.91 10.52
N HIS A 280 24.93 26.20 9.42
CA HIS A 280 24.38 26.99 8.30
C HIS A 280 23.17 26.30 7.68
N VAL A 281 23.20 24.97 7.50
CA VAL A 281 22.04 24.18 7.02
C VAL A 281 20.79 24.42 7.86
N LEU A 282 20.93 24.38 9.19
CA LEU A 282 19.81 24.61 10.11
C LEU A 282 19.35 26.07 10.13
N LEU A 283 20.26 27.03 9.93
CA LEU A 283 19.90 28.45 9.85
C LEU A 283 19.20 28.81 8.55
N GLU A 284 19.64 28.26 7.42
CA GLU A 284 19.00 28.46 6.11
C GLU A 284 17.62 27.82 6.04
N ALA A 285 17.43 26.66 6.69
CA ALA A 285 16.09 26.08 6.88
C ALA A 285 15.16 26.97 7.73
N GLY A 286 15.72 27.91 8.49
CA GLY A 286 15.01 28.94 9.24
C GLY A 286 14.53 28.51 10.63
N ALA A 287 14.16 29.50 11.45
CA ALA A 287 13.71 29.28 12.83
C ALA A 287 12.45 28.42 12.95
N GLU A 288 11.62 28.40 11.89
CA GLU A 288 10.41 27.60 11.82
C GLU A 288 10.69 26.11 11.59
N ALA A 289 11.85 25.74 11.04
CA ALA A 289 12.18 24.33 10.74
C ALA A 289 12.08 23.45 11.99
N HIS A 290 12.51 23.96 13.15
CA HIS A 290 12.38 23.25 14.42
C HIS A 290 10.93 23.00 14.81
N GLN A 291 10.07 24.01 14.69
CA GLN A 291 8.65 23.90 15.04
C GLN A 291 7.92 22.95 14.09
N VAL A 292 8.21 23.06 12.78
CA VAL A 292 7.64 22.20 11.73
C VAL A 292 8.07 20.74 11.93
N ALA A 293 9.36 20.48 12.19
CA ALA A 293 9.85 19.13 12.46
C ALA A 293 9.27 18.54 13.75
N ARG A 294 9.12 19.34 14.80
CA ARG A 294 8.46 18.91 16.05
C ARG A 294 7.01 18.54 15.79
N ARG A 295 6.26 19.38 15.07
CA ARG A 295 4.86 19.09 14.71
C ARG A 295 4.75 17.87 13.81
N GLY A 296 5.69 17.68 12.89
CA GLY A 296 5.79 16.48 12.05
C GLY A 296 5.97 15.21 12.89
N LYS A 297 6.87 15.25 13.88
CA LYS A 297 7.09 14.13 14.82
C LYS A 297 5.84 13.81 15.65
N GLU A 298 5.19 14.84 16.20
CA GLU A 298 3.94 14.68 16.97
C GLU A 298 2.83 14.06 16.10
N LEU A 299 2.61 14.62 14.90
CA LEU A 299 1.58 14.13 13.98
C LEU A 299 1.88 12.70 13.46
N ALA A 300 3.14 12.37 13.21
CA ALA A 300 3.52 11.00 12.83
C ALA A 300 3.18 10.00 13.95
N GLY A 301 3.47 10.38 15.21
CA GLY A 301 3.11 9.58 16.39
C GLY A 301 1.59 9.46 16.62
N GLU A 302 0.81 10.49 16.28
CA GLU A 302 -0.66 10.43 16.28
C GLU A 302 -1.20 9.54 15.16
N LEU A 303 -0.64 9.61 13.94
CA LEU A 303 -1.14 8.90 12.76
C LEU A 303 -0.80 7.40 12.75
N GLU A 304 0.36 7.00 13.26
CA GLU A 304 0.83 5.60 13.24
C GLU A 304 -0.16 4.59 13.86
N PRO A 305 -0.65 4.76 15.11
CA PRO A 305 -1.60 3.82 15.71
C PRO A 305 -2.94 3.81 14.96
N VAL A 306 -3.40 4.97 14.50
CA VAL A 306 -4.68 5.10 13.78
C VAL A 306 -4.60 4.45 12.39
N LEU A 307 -3.49 4.61 11.67
CA LEU A 307 -3.23 3.93 10.40
C LEU A 307 -3.21 2.41 10.56
N THR A 308 -2.63 1.92 11.65
CA THR A 308 -2.59 0.49 11.99
C THR A 308 -4.00 -0.04 12.26
N ALA A 309 -4.80 0.66 13.08
CA ALA A 309 -6.19 0.29 13.34
C ALA A 309 -7.08 0.36 12.08
N ALA A 310 -6.78 1.28 11.16
CA ALA A 310 -7.51 1.45 9.90
C ALA A 310 -7.10 0.45 8.81
N GLU A 311 -6.06 -0.38 9.00
CA GLU A 311 -5.50 -1.27 7.97
C GLU A 311 -6.55 -2.14 7.27
N PRO A 312 -7.56 -2.74 7.94
CA PRO A 312 -8.62 -3.50 7.27
C PRO A 312 -9.37 -2.69 6.19
N ALA A 313 -9.49 -1.37 6.38
CA ALA A 313 -10.16 -0.47 5.44
C ALA A 313 -9.30 -0.06 4.23
N SER A 314 -8.05 -0.55 4.13
CA SER A 314 -7.16 -0.35 2.99
C SER A 314 -7.66 -1.02 1.71
N GLY A 315 -8.48 -2.06 1.82
CA GLY A 315 -8.97 -2.81 0.67
C GLY A 315 -10.19 -3.66 0.98
N TYR A 316 -10.96 -3.98 -0.06
CA TYR A 316 -12.19 -4.76 0.09
C TYR A 316 -11.94 -6.16 0.64
N LEU A 317 -10.88 -6.84 0.17
CA LEU A 317 -10.52 -8.17 0.65
C LEU A 317 -10.09 -8.16 2.13
N ASN A 318 -9.34 -7.14 2.55
CA ASN A 318 -8.89 -6.99 3.94
C ASN A 318 -10.08 -6.76 4.87
N MET A 319 -11.02 -5.91 4.45
CA MET A 319 -12.24 -5.63 5.21
C MET A 319 -13.15 -6.88 5.34
N LEU A 320 -13.20 -7.72 4.31
CA LEU A 320 -13.96 -8.97 4.33
C LEU A 320 -13.31 -10.05 5.22
N ARG A 321 -11.97 -10.12 5.25
CA ARG A 321 -11.23 -11.03 6.13
C ARG A 321 -11.25 -10.61 7.60
N ALA A 322 -11.36 -9.31 7.86
CA ALA A 322 -11.40 -8.77 9.21
C ALA A 322 -12.63 -9.25 9.99
N GLY A 323 -12.43 -9.54 11.28
CA GLY A 323 -13.51 -9.88 12.22
C GLY A 323 -14.44 -8.70 12.53
N ARG A 324 -15.54 -8.93 13.25
CA ARG A 324 -16.54 -7.89 13.57
C ARG A 324 -15.92 -6.71 14.33
N GLU A 325 -15.12 -7.01 15.36
CA GLU A 325 -14.43 -6.01 16.20
C GLU A 325 -13.40 -5.20 15.39
N GLN A 326 -12.57 -5.87 14.60
CA GLN A 326 -11.61 -5.22 13.69
C GLN A 326 -12.31 -4.31 12.67
N ARG A 327 -13.48 -4.71 12.17
CA ARG A 327 -14.26 -3.87 11.24
C ARG A 327 -14.79 -2.61 11.89
N GLU A 328 -15.21 -2.69 13.15
CA GLU A 328 -15.70 -1.55 13.92
C GLU A 328 -14.55 -0.59 14.26
N SER A 329 -13.44 -1.13 14.76
CA SER A 329 -12.21 -0.38 15.03
C SER A 329 -11.71 0.35 13.76
N ALA A 330 -11.62 -0.35 12.62
CA ALA A 330 -11.19 0.25 11.36
C ALA A 330 -12.12 1.38 10.88
N ARG A 331 -13.43 1.28 11.11
CA ARG A 331 -14.39 2.36 10.77
C ARG A 331 -14.22 3.58 11.66
N SER A 332 -13.98 3.36 12.96
CA SER A 332 -13.67 4.42 13.92
C SER A 332 -12.38 5.14 13.53
N ALA A 333 -11.30 4.37 13.32
CA ALA A 333 -10.00 4.88 12.90
C ALA A 333 -10.07 5.65 11.57
N VAL A 334 -10.84 5.16 10.59
CA VAL A 334 -11.05 5.88 9.32
C VAL A 334 -11.80 7.21 9.48
N THR A 335 -12.59 7.37 10.54
CA THR A 335 -13.25 8.64 10.87
C THR A 335 -12.27 9.60 11.51
N GLU A 336 -11.44 9.11 12.43
CA GLU A 336 -10.34 9.85 13.05
C GLU A 336 -9.29 10.31 12.03
N LEU A 337 -8.89 9.44 11.08
CA LEU A 337 -8.00 9.83 9.98
C LEU A 337 -8.57 10.98 9.15
N ARG A 338 -9.90 11.06 8.96
CA ARG A 338 -10.48 12.20 8.24
C ARG A 338 -10.36 13.49 9.03
N SER A 339 -10.60 13.48 10.34
CA SER A 339 -10.44 14.69 11.15
C SER A 339 -8.98 15.14 11.12
N LEU A 340 -8.02 14.22 11.28
CA LEU A 340 -6.59 14.54 11.22
C LEU A 340 -6.15 15.09 9.86
N ILE A 341 -6.58 14.46 8.75
CA ILE A 341 -6.32 14.97 7.40
C ILE A 341 -6.93 16.36 7.23
N THR A 342 -8.19 16.56 7.65
CA THR A 342 -8.89 17.84 7.45
C THR A 342 -8.23 18.97 8.23
N ALA A 343 -7.86 18.73 9.49
CA ALA A 343 -7.10 19.69 10.30
C ALA A 343 -5.75 20.02 9.65
N SER A 344 -5.04 19.00 9.16
CA SER A 344 -3.74 19.17 8.51
C SER A 344 -3.83 19.91 7.17
N GLU A 345 -4.91 19.71 6.41
CA GLU A 345 -5.19 20.45 5.17
C GLU A 345 -5.48 21.94 5.45
N GLN A 346 -6.18 22.26 6.53
CA GLN A 346 -6.45 23.65 6.95
C GLN A 346 -5.17 24.41 7.33
N GLU A 347 -4.20 23.72 7.92
CA GLU A 347 -2.90 24.28 8.31
C GLU A 347 -1.83 24.16 7.20
N GLU A 348 -2.18 23.59 6.04
CA GLU A 348 -1.29 23.32 4.91
C GLU A 348 -0.03 22.51 5.29
N LEU A 349 -0.13 21.62 6.28
CA LEU A 349 1.02 20.94 6.88
C LEU A 349 1.83 20.12 5.88
N LEU A 350 1.15 19.46 4.94
CA LEU A 350 1.84 18.64 3.92
C LEU A 350 2.83 19.46 3.09
N ALA A 351 2.43 20.68 2.68
CA ALA A 351 3.28 21.56 1.90
C ALA A 351 4.44 22.10 2.74
N ARG A 352 4.16 22.46 4.00
CA ARG A 352 5.18 22.93 4.95
C ARG A 352 6.23 21.85 5.26
N PHE A 353 5.81 20.61 5.52
CA PHE A 353 6.73 19.49 5.76
C PHE A 353 7.60 19.23 4.54
N ALA A 354 7.02 19.19 3.34
CA ALA A 354 7.77 19.00 2.11
C ALA A 354 8.78 20.12 1.86
N GLN A 355 8.37 21.38 2.07
CA GLN A 355 9.24 22.54 1.90
C GLN A 355 10.41 22.52 2.89
N THR A 356 10.14 22.33 4.18
CA THR A 356 11.20 22.28 5.20
C THR A 356 12.16 21.11 4.98
N SER A 357 11.68 19.93 4.58
CA SER A 357 12.53 18.81 4.20
C SER A 357 13.44 19.16 3.02
N VAL A 358 12.90 19.80 1.98
CA VAL A 358 13.69 20.28 0.84
C VAL A 358 14.72 21.32 1.26
N ASP A 359 14.37 22.27 2.14
CA ASP A 359 15.29 23.32 2.59
C ASP A 359 16.46 22.72 3.39
N LEU A 360 16.18 21.75 4.26
CA LEU A 360 17.20 21.01 5.03
C LEU A 360 18.14 20.20 4.12
N LEU A 361 17.61 19.56 3.07
CA LEU A 361 18.40 18.74 2.15
C LEU A 361 19.19 19.59 1.16
N ARG A 362 18.56 20.61 0.56
CA ARG A 362 19.20 21.49 -0.43
C ARG A 362 20.39 22.23 0.15
N ALA A 363 20.28 22.69 1.39
CA ALA A 363 21.37 23.38 2.05
C ALA A 363 22.58 22.45 2.30
N SER A 364 22.44 21.13 2.26
CA SER A 364 23.58 20.21 2.45
C SER A 364 24.40 19.94 1.16
N ASP A 365 23.82 20.15 -0.03
CA ASP A 365 24.39 19.75 -1.32
C ASP A 365 25.22 20.83 -2.03
N ASP A 366 25.21 22.08 -1.56
CA ASP A 366 25.92 23.17 -2.25
C ASP A 366 27.45 23.10 -2.02
N ARG A 367 28.19 22.97 -3.13
CA ARG A 367 29.65 22.77 -3.15
C ARG A 367 30.44 23.95 -2.57
N ASN A 368 29.83 25.13 -2.46
CA ASN A 368 30.47 26.31 -1.89
C ASN A 368 30.09 26.57 -0.42
N LEU A 369 29.39 25.63 0.23
CA LEU A 369 28.85 25.84 1.58
C LEU A 369 29.88 26.29 2.60
N GLY A 370 31.11 25.78 2.53
CA GLY A 370 32.16 26.16 3.48
C GLY A 370 32.52 27.65 3.43
N LEU A 371 32.50 28.26 2.24
CA LEU A 371 32.78 29.69 2.07
C LEU A 371 31.57 30.53 2.46
N SER A 372 30.38 30.13 2.00
CA SER A 372 29.11 30.81 2.32
C SER A 372 28.82 30.82 3.83
N ALA A 373 28.95 29.66 4.49
CA ALA A 373 28.75 29.53 5.93
C ALA A 373 29.74 30.38 6.74
N ARG A 374 30.98 30.55 6.25
CA ARG A 374 31.97 31.38 6.93
C ARG A 374 31.63 32.87 6.86
N VAL A 375 31.33 33.36 5.66
CA VAL A 375 30.90 34.76 5.46
C VAL A 375 29.64 35.05 6.26
N ASP A 376 28.71 34.10 6.26
CA ASP A 376 27.47 34.22 6.99
C ASP A 376 27.66 34.27 8.51
N PHE A 377 28.52 33.39 9.05
CA PHE A 377 28.89 33.38 10.47
C PHE A 377 29.48 34.72 10.94
N GLU A 378 30.34 35.34 10.13
CA GLU A 378 30.94 36.63 10.44
C GLU A 378 29.90 37.77 10.54
N SER A 379 28.79 37.65 9.81
CA SER A 379 27.68 38.60 9.86
C SER A 379 26.64 38.30 10.95
N ARG A 380 26.42 37.01 11.29
CA ARG A 380 25.33 36.53 12.16
C ARG A 380 25.81 35.71 13.37
N THR A 381 26.97 36.06 13.93
CA THR A 381 27.64 35.27 14.99
C THR A 381 26.74 34.86 16.16
N GLY A 382 25.87 35.76 16.65
CA GLY A 382 24.95 35.47 17.76
C GLY A 382 23.92 34.37 17.45
N GLN A 383 23.47 34.26 16.20
CA GLN A 383 22.49 33.23 15.79
C GLN A 383 23.14 31.84 15.78
N TYR A 384 24.39 31.74 15.30
CA TYR A 384 25.14 30.48 15.33
C TYR A 384 25.39 29.98 16.76
N TYR A 385 25.78 30.87 17.69
CA TYR A 385 25.97 30.47 19.09
C TYR A 385 24.67 30.09 19.78
N GLY A 386 23.57 30.83 19.54
CA GLY A 386 22.26 30.49 20.08
C GLY A 386 21.80 29.10 19.61
N LEU A 387 21.93 28.82 18.32
CA LEU A 387 21.57 27.53 17.73
C LEU A 387 22.46 26.39 18.22
N LEU A 388 23.78 26.61 18.32
CA LEU A 388 24.70 25.61 18.84
C LEU A 388 24.37 25.24 20.28
N ALA A 389 24.09 26.24 21.13
CA ALA A 389 23.67 26.00 22.50
C ALA A 389 22.34 25.21 22.56
N GLN A 390 21.38 25.54 21.69
CA GLN A 390 20.11 24.81 21.61
C GLN A 390 20.33 23.33 21.24
N VAL A 391 21.12 23.04 20.20
CA VAL A 391 21.31 21.67 19.68
C VAL A 391 22.13 20.79 20.63
N VAL A 392 23.14 21.37 21.28
CA VAL A 392 24.04 20.65 22.21
C VAL A 392 23.41 20.47 23.59
N ASN A 393 22.72 21.48 24.14
CA ASN A 393 22.13 21.40 25.48
C ASN A 393 20.79 20.65 25.52
N ALA A 394 20.05 20.55 24.41
CA ALA A 394 18.75 19.87 24.37
C ALA A 394 18.81 18.38 24.76
N ARG A 395 19.97 17.72 24.71
CA ARG A 395 20.14 16.33 25.16
C ARG A 395 20.49 16.21 26.65
N GLY A 396 21.04 17.26 27.27
CA GLY A 396 21.31 17.28 28.71
C GLY A 396 20.04 17.22 29.55
N ALA A 397 18.94 17.81 29.05
CA ALA A 397 17.64 17.79 29.72
C ALA A 397 16.84 16.48 29.52
N LEU A 398 17.15 15.70 28.48
CA LEU A 398 16.51 14.41 28.20
C LEU A 398 17.26 13.21 28.81
N ALA A 399 18.49 13.41 29.28
CA ALA A 399 19.27 12.39 30.01
C ALA A 399 19.09 12.47 31.54
N SER A 400 18.31 13.46 32.02
CA SER A 400 17.98 13.68 33.44
C SER A 400 16.54 13.30 33.82
N HIS A 401 15.83 12.60 32.91
CA HIS A 401 14.54 11.94 33.13
C HIS A 401 14.67 10.49 32.70
#